data_AF-A0A858RD42-F1
#
_entry.id   AF-A0A858RD42-F1
#
_cell.length_a   1.000
_cell.length_b   1.000
_cell.length_c   1.000
_cell.angle_alpha   90.00
_cell.angle_beta   90.00
_cell.angle_gamma   90.00
#
_symmetry.space_group_name_H-M   'P 1'
#
loop_
_entity.id
_entity.type
_entity.pdbx_description
1 polymer ?
#
loop_
_entity_poly.entity_id
_entity_poly.type
_entity_poly.pdbx_seq_one_letter_code
_entity_poly.pdbx_strand_id
1 'polypeptide(L)'
;MKSRYSLATLLLASTAAFAADPAVKVTTGQSATDVAFKVNGIPAIAINDAGSEAAFKVISGKADDACGVLPVVKDGKPPGDQDDPEGNFFFAIGEKGGRITADLGKAIAIKNVATYSWHPGARASQQYKLYASDGSAAGFNAEPAADVDPATVGWKLVAEVNTSDKAPGQQAALIATESGEPLGNYQHLLFDIKANEQANGQGNTFFSEIDIVDANAAEPVRFEKKVETFVSKDGKFRYILDSTESPDLADWAKVHLMPVMEEWYPKIIEMIPVDGYTPPDTITFTMKLATELPGHAQGVPAYANGKNVVLNANFMRDQLGGEAVGCAIHEIVHVVQFGNPGGSTRGRRPPTWVTEGVADYIRWFLFEPQAKGAEITKGNFARANYDSSYRVTANFYDFVIKKYEKDLMKKLNLATHKGYSEDLWKQWTGKTVQELDAEWKAENKARLGIQ
;
A
#
# COMPACT_ATOMS: atom_id res chain seq x y z
N MET A 1 -66.97 31.60 -44.17
CA MET A 1 -67.19 30.26 -44.78
C MET A 1 -65.83 29.72 -45.22
N LYS A 2 -65.34 28.70 -44.49
CA LYS A 2 -64.31 27.68 -44.81
C LYS A 2 -62.88 28.11 -45.16
N SER A 3 -62.07 28.15 -44.10
CA SER A 3 -60.61 27.95 -44.07
C SER A 3 -60.23 26.55 -44.60
N ARG A 4 -59.13 26.46 -45.37
CA ARG A 4 -58.51 25.19 -45.80
C ARG A 4 -57.24 24.95 -44.98
N TYR A 5 -57.25 23.88 -44.20
CA TYR A 5 -56.11 23.40 -43.42
C TYR A 5 -55.19 22.52 -44.29
N SER A 6 -53.89 22.75 -44.15
CA SER A 6 -52.80 21.93 -44.68
C SER A 6 -52.73 20.58 -43.96
N LEU A 7 -52.56 19.50 -44.73
CA LEU A 7 -52.26 18.17 -44.20
C LEU A 7 -50.73 18.02 -44.18
N ALA A 8 -50.12 18.13 -43.00
CA ALA A 8 -48.72 17.79 -42.79
C ALA A 8 -48.63 16.31 -42.40
N THR A 9 -47.94 15.52 -43.21
CA THR A 9 -47.65 14.11 -42.94
C THR A 9 -46.63 14.02 -41.81
N LEU A 10 -47.07 13.54 -40.64
CA LEU A 10 -46.21 13.29 -39.49
C LEU A 10 -45.48 11.96 -39.70
N LEU A 11 -44.19 12.00 -40.06
CA LEU A 11 -43.31 10.83 -39.94
C LEU A 11 -43.06 10.58 -38.46
N LEU A 12 -43.62 9.50 -37.90
CA LEU A 12 -43.15 8.96 -36.62
C LEU A 12 -41.78 8.30 -36.86
N ALA A 13 -40.72 8.95 -36.40
CA ALA A 13 -39.43 8.29 -36.22
C ALA A 13 -39.54 7.38 -34.99
N SER A 14 -39.54 6.06 -35.22
CA SER A 14 -39.43 5.08 -34.16
C SER A 14 -38.00 5.11 -33.59
N THR A 15 -37.82 5.69 -32.41
CA THR A 15 -36.60 5.50 -31.61
C THR A 15 -36.62 4.07 -31.07
N ALA A 16 -35.97 3.15 -31.78
CA ALA A 16 -35.65 1.85 -31.21
C ALA A 16 -34.61 2.09 -30.09
N ALA A 17 -35.06 2.05 -28.84
CA ALA A 17 -34.16 1.97 -27.71
C ALA A 17 -33.44 0.62 -27.79
N PHE A 18 -32.16 0.65 -28.18
CA PHE A 18 -31.32 -0.54 -28.15
C PHE A 18 -31.06 -0.90 -26.69
N ALA A 19 -31.78 -1.90 -26.18
CA ALA A 19 -31.54 -2.49 -24.88
C ALA A 19 -30.21 -3.27 -24.91
N ALA A 20 -29.53 -3.31 -23.76
CA ALA A 20 -28.40 -4.21 -23.55
C ALA A 20 -28.78 -5.66 -23.92
N ASP A 21 -27.82 -6.45 -24.38
CA ASP A 21 -28.04 -7.82 -24.82
C ASP A 21 -28.62 -8.65 -23.65
N PRO A 22 -29.83 -9.23 -23.75
CA PRO A 22 -30.51 -9.87 -22.62
C PRO A 22 -29.77 -11.11 -22.09
N ALA A 23 -28.75 -11.61 -22.80
CA ALA A 23 -27.88 -12.69 -22.34
C ALA A 23 -26.75 -12.24 -21.39
N VAL A 24 -26.49 -10.93 -21.30
CA VAL A 24 -25.44 -10.35 -20.46
C VAL A 24 -25.96 -10.13 -19.04
N LYS A 25 -25.23 -10.65 -18.07
CA LYS A 25 -25.49 -10.50 -16.64
C LYS A 25 -24.41 -9.63 -16.00
N VAL A 26 -24.87 -8.65 -15.22
CA VAL A 26 -24.02 -7.85 -14.34
C VAL A 26 -24.15 -8.40 -12.92
N THR A 27 -23.07 -8.97 -12.39
CA THR A 27 -22.97 -9.39 -10.99
C THR A 27 -22.24 -8.29 -10.23
N THR A 28 -22.85 -7.75 -9.17
CA THR A 28 -22.24 -6.70 -8.34
C THR A 28 -22.11 -7.18 -6.91
N GLY A 29 -21.07 -6.72 -6.22
CA GLY A 29 -20.85 -7.10 -4.84
C GLY A 29 -20.04 -6.06 -4.07
N GLN A 30 -19.99 -6.28 -2.77
CA GLN A 30 -19.32 -5.42 -1.82
C GLN A 30 -18.60 -6.27 -0.78
N SER A 31 -17.46 -5.79 -0.30
CA SER A 31 -16.80 -6.28 0.89
C SER A 31 -16.53 -5.11 1.84
N ALA A 32 -16.83 -5.33 3.13
CA ALA A 32 -16.60 -4.34 4.17
C ALA A 32 -15.12 -4.22 4.55
N THR A 33 -14.28 -5.23 4.28
CA THR A 33 -12.88 -5.26 4.72
C THR A 33 -11.98 -6.16 3.85
N ASP A 34 -10.66 -5.93 3.98
CA ASP A 34 -9.49 -6.62 3.40
C ASP A 34 -9.00 -6.12 2.04
N VAL A 35 -7.78 -5.56 1.95
CA VAL A 35 -7.10 -5.07 0.71
C VAL A 35 -7.05 -6.09 -0.45
N ALA A 36 -7.42 -7.35 -0.26
CA ALA A 36 -7.37 -8.38 -1.29
C ALA A 36 -8.50 -8.36 -2.33
N PHE A 37 -9.51 -7.48 -2.19
CA PHE A 37 -10.71 -7.46 -3.05
C PHE A 37 -11.38 -8.83 -3.19
N LYS A 38 -11.77 -9.41 -2.05
CA LYS A 38 -12.53 -10.65 -2.00
C LYS A 38 -14.03 -10.34 -1.96
N VAL A 39 -14.62 -10.21 -3.15
CA VAL A 39 -16.07 -9.98 -3.31
C VAL A 39 -16.74 -11.28 -3.75
N ASN A 40 -17.71 -11.76 -2.97
CA ASN A 40 -18.39 -13.02 -3.28
C ASN A 40 -19.03 -13.01 -4.67
N GLY A 41 -18.74 -14.04 -5.47
CA GLY A 41 -19.27 -14.18 -6.83
C GLY A 41 -18.54 -13.38 -7.90
N ILE A 42 -17.46 -12.67 -7.54
CA ILE A 42 -16.61 -11.93 -8.47
C ILE A 42 -15.15 -12.41 -8.28
N PRO A 43 -14.42 -12.74 -9.35
CA PRO A 43 -13.00 -13.08 -9.24
C PRO A 43 -12.20 -11.97 -8.57
N ALA A 44 -11.11 -12.31 -7.87
CA ALA A 44 -10.13 -11.31 -7.46
C ALA A 44 -9.48 -10.68 -8.70
N ILE A 45 -8.85 -9.52 -8.51
CA ILE A 45 -8.11 -8.78 -9.55
C ILE A 45 -7.19 -9.72 -10.34
N ALA A 46 -7.17 -9.61 -11.66
CA ALA A 46 -6.24 -10.32 -12.52
C ALA A 46 -4.88 -9.61 -12.56
N ILE A 47 -3.80 -10.39 -12.52
CA ILE A 47 -2.43 -9.84 -12.60
C ILE A 47 -1.98 -9.67 -14.07
N ASN A 48 -2.50 -10.52 -14.96
CA ASN A 48 -1.95 -10.70 -16.31
C ASN A 48 -3.02 -11.07 -17.34
N ASP A 49 -4.16 -10.39 -17.32
CA ASP A 49 -5.20 -10.56 -18.33
C ASP A 49 -4.97 -9.71 -19.58
N ALA A 50 -5.93 -9.67 -20.52
CA ALA A 50 -5.79 -8.87 -21.73
C ALA A 50 -5.86 -7.35 -21.45
N GLY A 51 -6.52 -6.94 -20.36
CA GLY A 51 -6.59 -5.56 -19.91
C GLY A 51 -5.21 -5.02 -19.50
N SER A 52 -4.37 -5.85 -18.88
CA SER A 52 -3.01 -5.47 -18.46
C SER A 52 -2.13 -4.95 -19.61
N GLU A 53 -2.36 -5.42 -20.85
CA GLU A 53 -1.64 -5.02 -22.07
C GLU A 53 -2.37 -3.93 -22.89
N ALA A 54 -3.60 -3.55 -22.50
CA ALA A 54 -4.42 -2.61 -23.25
C ALA A 54 -3.92 -1.17 -23.13
N ALA A 55 -4.13 -0.38 -24.19
CA ALA A 55 -3.89 1.05 -24.17
C ALA A 55 -5.12 1.78 -23.63
N PHE A 56 -5.05 2.24 -22.38
CA PHE A 56 -6.10 3.03 -21.76
C PHE A 56 -5.94 4.53 -22.05
N LYS A 57 -7.06 5.22 -22.32
CA LYS A 57 -7.07 6.67 -22.57
C LYS A 57 -8.32 7.35 -22.02
N VAL A 58 -8.14 8.52 -21.39
CA VAL A 58 -9.25 9.43 -21.06
C VAL A 58 -9.69 10.16 -22.34
N ILE A 59 -10.96 10.02 -22.70
CA ILE A 59 -11.58 10.67 -23.87
C ILE A 59 -12.31 11.95 -23.47
N SER A 60 -12.94 11.95 -22.29
CA SER A 60 -13.61 13.13 -21.74
C SER A 60 -13.62 13.11 -20.21
N GLY A 61 -13.81 14.29 -19.62
CA GLY A 61 -13.65 14.52 -18.19
C GLY A 61 -12.18 14.80 -17.84
N LYS A 62 -11.96 15.58 -16.77
CA LYS A 62 -10.62 15.88 -16.25
C LYS A 62 -10.25 14.87 -15.16
N ALA A 63 -9.10 14.21 -15.28
CA ALA A 63 -8.53 13.44 -14.17
C ALA A 63 -8.21 14.37 -12.99
N ASP A 64 -8.38 13.88 -11.76
CA ASP A 64 -7.96 14.64 -10.58
C ASP A 64 -6.43 14.66 -10.47
N ASP A 65 -5.87 15.74 -9.93
CA ASP A 65 -4.42 15.88 -9.82
C ASP A 65 -3.83 14.98 -8.72
N ALA A 66 -4.67 14.46 -7.81
CA ALA A 66 -4.27 13.55 -6.74
C ALA A 66 -4.40 12.06 -7.11
N CYS A 67 -5.05 11.71 -8.23
CA CYS A 67 -5.24 10.31 -8.59
C CYS A 67 -3.98 9.69 -9.20
N GLY A 68 -3.91 8.36 -9.20
CA GLY A 68 -2.96 7.61 -10.00
C GLY A 68 -3.11 7.95 -11.49
N VAL A 69 -2.00 7.88 -12.23
CA VAL A 69 -2.08 7.96 -13.70
C VAL A 69 -2.93 6.81 -14.23
N LEU A 70 -3.66 7.03 -15.32
CA LEU A 70 -4.65 6.07 -15.82
C LEU A 70 -4.18 4.60 -15.91
N PRO A 71 -2.91 4.27 -16.24
CA PRO A 71 -2.42 2.90 -16.16
C PRO A 71 -2.56 2.18 -14.81
N VAL A 72 -2.92 2.87 -13.72
CA VAL A 72 -3.22 2.27 -12.42
C VAL A 72 -4.39 1.29 -12.47
N VAL A 73 -5.35 1.47 -13.40
CA VAL A 73 -6.52 0.58 -13.52
C VAL A 73 -6.23 -0.74 -14.26
N LYS A 74 -4.96 -1.04 -14.52
CA LYS A 74 -4.53 -2.23 -15.28
C LYS A 74 -3.18 -2.76 -14.78
N ASP A 75 -2.87 -2.53 -13.51
CA ASP A 75 -1.57 -2.87 -12.92
C ASP A 75 -1.61 -4.19 -12.14
N GLY A 76 -2.79 -4.81 -12.04
CA GLY A 76 -3.01 -6.07 -11.38
C GLY A 76 -2.90 -6.00 -9.86
N LYS A 77 -2.96 -4.80 -9.28
CA LYS A 77 -2.83 -4.58 -7.83
C LYS A 77 -4.11 -4.00 -7.24
N PRO A 78 -4.48 -4.42 -6.03
CA PRO A 78 -5.45 -3.67 -5.25
C PRO A 78 -4.81 -2.41 -4.63
N PRO A 79 -5.56 -1.33 -4.39
CA PRO A 79 -5.10 -0.19 -3.60
C PRO A 79 -4.67 -0.59 -2.19
N GLY A 80 -3.72 0.16 -1.64
CA GLY A 80 -3.08 -0.11 -0.35
C GLY A 80 -4.02 0.07 0.85
N ASP A 81 -4.97 0.99 0.75
CA ASP A 81 -6.02 1.19 1.73
C ASP A 81 -7.30 1.81 1.12
N GLN A 82 -8.27 2.12 1.98
CA GLN A 82 -9.59 2.60 1.56
C GLN A 82 -9.58 4.04 1.01
N ASP A 83 -8.55 4.84 1.25
CA ASP A 83 -8.41 6.19 0.73
C ASP A 83 -6.99 6.36 0.16
N ASP A 84 -6.74 5.60 -0.91
CA ASP A 84 -5.47 5.57 -1.64
C ASP A 84 -5.62 6.25 -3.02
N PRO A 85 -5.53 7.59 -3.10
CA PRO A 85 -5.64 8.28 -4.37
C PRO A 85 -4.63 7.82 -5.43
N GLU A 86 -3.39 7.53 -5.04
CA GLU A 86 -2.33 7.14 -5.98
C GLU A 86 -2.55 5.73 -6.55
N GLY A 87 -3.16 4.83 -5.76
CA GLY A 87 -3.57 3.49 -6.19
C GLY A 87 -4.93 3.42 -6.89
N ASN A 88 -5.52 4.55 -7.30
CA ASN A 88 -6.80 4.59 -8.00
C ASN A 88 -6.86 5.69 -9.07
N PHE A 89 -7.68 5.48 -10.10
CA PHE A 89 -8.07 6.53 -11.04
C PHE A 89 -9.41 7.14 -10.67
N PHE A 90 -9.54 8.47 -10.73
CA PHE A 90 -10.83 9.15 -10.61
C PHE A 90 -10.82 10.52 -11.30
N PHE A 91 -12.01 10.97 -11.74
CA PHE A 91 -12.19 12.31 -12.29
C PHE A 91 -12.25 13.39 -11.19
N ALA A 92 -11.85 14.60 -11.56
CA ALA A 92 -11.73 15.75 -10.67
C ALA A 92 -13.08 16.14 -10.02
N ILE A 93 -12.99 16.83 -8.88
CA ILE A 93 -14.16 17.35 -8.17
C ILE A 93 -15.00 18.25 -9.10
N GLY A 94 -16.32 17.99 -9.16
CA GLY A 94 -17.26 18.75 -9.99
C GLY A 94 -17.44 18.22 -11.42
N GLU A 95 -16.56 17.32 -11.89
CA GLU A 95 -16.80 16.57 -13.11
C GLU A 95 -18.02 15.66 -12.95
N LYS A 96 -18.85 15.55 -13.98
CA LYS A 96 -20.06 14.69 -13.98
C LYS A 96 -19.76 13.22 -14.27
N GLY A 97 -18.48 12.84 -14.21
CA GLY A 97 -17.94 11.61 -14.76
C GLY A 97 -17.12 11.90 -16.01
N GLY A 98 -16.95 10.91 -16.87
CA GLY A 98 -16.12 11.03 -18.06
C GLY A 98 -16.06 9.73 -18.83
N ARG A 99 -15.20 9.68 -19.85
CA ARG A 99 -15.04 8.51 -20.71
C ARG A 99 -13.63 8.01 -20.68
N ILE A 100 -13.49 6.70 -20.50
CA ILE A 100 -12.22 6.00 -20.59
C ILE A 100 -12.36 4.92 -21.66
N THR A 101 -11.35 4.77 -22.50
CA THR A 101 -11.27 3.67 -23.47
C THR A 101 -10.18 2.69 -23.07
N ALA A 102 -10.33 1.46 -23.53
CA ALA A 102 -9.28 0.45 -23.58
C ALA A 102 -9.19 -0.08 -25.02
N ASP A 103 -8.03 0.07 -25.66
CA ASP A 103 -7.72 -0.54 -26.96
C ASP A 103 -6.81 -1.77 -26.75
N LEU A 104 -7.33 -2.94 -27.11
CA LEU A 104 -6.66 -4.23 -26.98
C LEU A 104 -5.65 -4.51 -28.12
N GLY A 105 -5.54 -3.60 -29.10
CA GLY A 105 -4.67 -3.69 -30.27
C GLY A 105 -5.14 -4.67 -31.35
N LYS A 106 -6.06 -5.59 -31.01
CA LYS A 106 -6.75 -6.50 -31.92
C LYS A 106 -8.09 -6.94 -31.34
N ALA A 107 -8.99 -7.42 -32.19
CA ALA A 107 -10.22 -8.05 -31.72
C ALA A 107 -9.92 -9.39 -31.03
N ILE A 108 -10.46 -9.58 -29.82
CA ILE A 108 -10.40 -10.83 -29.05
C ILE A 108 -11.79 -11.25 -28.61
N ALA A 109 -11.96 -12.54 -28.27
CA ALA A 109 -13.21 -13.04 -27.72
C ALA A 109 -13.29 -12.69 -26.23
N ILE A 110 -13.96 -11.60 -25.88
CA ILE A 110 -14.01 -11.13 -24.50
C ILE A 110 -14.92 -12.06 -23.69
N LYS A 111 -14.33 -12.81 -22.75
CA LYS A 111 -15.05 -13.70 -21.83
C LYS A 111 -15.87 -12.91 -20.81
N ASN A 112 -15.22 -11.94 -20.16
CA ASN A 112 -15.82 -11.07 -19.16
C ASN A 112 -14.99 -9.81 -18.97
N VAL A 113 -15.63 -8.80 -18.36
CA VAL A 113 -15.00 -7.57 -17.88
C VAL A 113 -15.34 -7.41 -16.41
N ALA A 114 -14.35 -7.14 -15.55
CA ALA A 114 -14.57 -6.85 -14.14
C ALA A 114 -13.99 -5.49 -13.75
N THR A 115 -14.69 -4.74 -12.90
CA THR A 115 -14.24 -3.42 -12.44
C THR A 115 -14.26 -3.35 -10.93
N TYR A 116 -13.20 -2.81 -10.34
CA TYR A 116 -12.96 -2.77 -8.90
C TYR A 116 -12.86 -1.33 -8.42
N SER A 117 -13.38 -1.04 -7.22
CA SER A 117 -13.32 0.28 -6.61
C SER A 117 -13.29 0.20 -5.08
N TRP A 118 -12.62 1.13 -4.42
CA TRP A 118 -12.60 1.20 -2.95
C TRP A 118 -12.57 2.63 -2.44
N HIS A 119 -13.54 2.97 -1.59
CA HIS A 119 -13.55 4.21 -0.83
C HIS A 119 -14.38 4.08 0.46
N PRO A 120 -14.09 4.79 1.57
CA PRO A 120 -14.93 4.77 2.78
C PRO A 120 -16.31 5.42 2.60
N GLY A 121 -16.52 6.13 1.50
CA GLY A 121 -17.75 6.88 1.20
C GLY A 121 -18.32 6.59 -0.19
N ALA A 122 -19.20 7.47 -0.68
CA ALA A 122 -19.93 7.28 -1.93
C ALA A 122 -19.07 7.13 -3.20
N ARG A 123 -17.80 7.53 -3.14
CA ARG A 123 -16.82 7.34 -4.23
C ARG A 123 -16.41 5.86 -4.42
N ALA A 124 -16.92 4.94 -3.61
CA ALA A 124 -16.79 3.51 -3.85
C ALA A 124 -17.76 3.03 -4.95
N SER A 125 -18.91 3.68 -5.08
CA SER A 125 -19.95 3.26 -5.99
C SER A 125 -19.57 3.52 -7.44
N GLN A 126 -19.89 2.56 -8.31
CA GLN A 126 -19.60 2.57 -9.74
C GLN A 126 -20.90 2.84 -10.50
N GLN A 127 -20.88 3.80 -11.42
CA GLN A 127 -21.97 4.06 -12.35
C GLN A 127 -21.39 4.26 -13.75
N TYR A 128 -21.59 3.31 -14.65
CA TYR A 128 -21.10 3.44 -16.02
C TYR A 128 -21.88 2.58 -17.01
N LYS A 129 -21.80 2.96 -18.29
CA LYS A 129 -22.17 2.09 -19.41
C LYS A 129 -20.92 1.53 -20.05
N LEU A 130 -20.91 0.23 -20.32
CA LEU A 130 -19.86 -0.42 -21.09
C LEU A 130 -20.30 -0.54 -22.54
N TYR A 131 -19.51 0.01 -23.45
CA TYR A 131 -19.63 -0.22 -24.89
C TYR A 131 -18.42 -0.98 -25.42
N ALA A 132 -18.60 -1.70 -26.53
CA ALA A 132 -17.52 -2.40 -27.22
C ALA A 132 -17.65 -2.30 -28.74
N SER A 133 -16.53 -2.39 -29.45
CA SER A 133 -16.46 -2.40 -30.91
C SER A 133 -15.26 -3.20 -31.41
N ASP A 134 -15.40 -3.82 -32.59
CA ASP A 134 -14.28 -4.40 -33.33
C ASP A 134 -13.58 -3.37 -34.24
N GLY A 135 -14.09 -2.12 -34.28
CA GLY A 135 -13.56 -1.02 -35.08
C GLY A 135 -13.91 -1.07 -36.57
N SER A 136 -14.65 -2.08 -37.03
CA SER A 136 -14.95 -2.29 -38.45
C SER A 136 -16.19 -1.54 -38.95
N ALA A 137 -17.03 -1.03 -38.03
CA ALA A 137 -18.26 -0.33 -38.37
C ALA A 137 -17.98 0.92 -39.22
N ALA A 138 -18.79 1.14 -40.25
CA ALA A 138 -18.69 2.34 -41.07
C ALA A 138 -18.98 3.59 -40.21
N GLY A 139 -18.05 4.55 -40.20
CA GLY A 139 -18.16 5.75 -39.36
C GLY A 139 -17.78 5.51 -37.89
N PHE A 140 -17.09 4.40 -37.58
CA PHE A 140 -16.53 4.16 -36.26
C PHE A 140 -15.66 5.35 -35.81
N ASN A 141 -15.99 5.92 -34.66
CA ASN A 141 -15.17 6.91 -33.99
C ASN A 141 -14.61 6.29 -32.70
N ALA A 142 -13.31 6.03 -32.67
CA ALA A 142 -12.62 5.46 -31.51
C ALA A 142 -12.63 6.40 -30.28
N GLU A 143 -12.84 7.70 -30.48
CA GLU A 143 -12.78 8.71 -29.42
C GLU A 143 -14.05 9.59 -29.46
N PRO A 144 -15.23 9.03 -29.14
CA PRO A 144 -16.48 9.79 -29.18
C PRO A 144 -16.49 10.83 -28.04
N ALA A 145 -16.58 12.11 -28.41
CA ALA A 145 -16.70 13.23 -27.48
C ALA A 145 -17.92 13.07 -26.54
N ALA A 146 -17.90 13.72 -25.39
CA ALA A 146 -18.88 13.49 -24.31
C ALA A 146 -20.36 13.64 -24.71
N ASP A 147 -20.65 14.52 -25.68
CA ASP A 147 -22.00 14.78 -26.21
C ASP A 147 -22.41 13.87 -27.37
N VAL A 148 -21.50 13.02 -27.85
CA VAL A 148 -21.77 12.02 -28.88
C VAL A 148 -22.24 10.72 -28.23
N ASP A 149 -23.39 10.20 -28.65
CA ASP A 149 -23.85 8.86 -28.29
C ASP A 149 -22.98 7.80 -28.99
N PRO A 150 -22.21 6.98 -28.25
CA PRO A 150 -21.34 5.97 -28.84
C PRO A 150 -22.08 5.01 -29.79
N ALA A 151 -23.35 4.71 -29.51
CA ALA A 151 -24.15 3.81 -30.35
C ALA A 151 -24.36 4.33 -31.78
N THR A 152 -24.27 5.65 -31.96
CA THR A 152 -24.42 6.30 -33.28
C THR A 152 -23.13 6.33 -34.10
N VAL A 153 -21.99 5.99 -33.50
CA VAL A 153 -20.65 6.09 -34.10
C VAL A 153 -19.86 4.78 -33.97
N GLY A 154 -20.55 3.65 -34.15
CA GLY A 154 -19.92 2.34 -34.33
C GLY A 154 -19.62 1.56 -33.04
N TRP A 155 -20.20 1.94 -31.91
CA TRP A 155 -20.10 1.18 -30.66
C TRP A 155 -21.38 0.39 -30.35
N LYS A 156 -21.25 -0.80 -29.76
CA LYS A 156 -22.37 -1.59 -29.23
C LYS A 156 -22.43 -1.45 -27.72
N LEU A 157 -23.61 -1.13 -27.16
CA LEU A 157 -23.84 -1.19 -25.72
C LEU A 157 -23.79 -2.66 -25.27
N VAL A 158 -22.91 -2.96 -24.30
CA VAL A 158 -22.74 -4.29 -23.72
C VAL A 158 -23.53 -4.40 -22.42
N ALA A 159 -23.35 -3.46 -21.49
CA ALA A 159 -23.99 -3.49 -20.18
C ALA A 159 -24.10 -2.09 -19.55
N GLU A 160 -25.00 -1.97 -18.57
CA GLU A 160 -25.10 -0.85 -17.65
C GLU A 160 -24.77 -1.34 -16.24
N VAL A 161 -23.85 -0.67 -15.55
CA VAL A 161 -23.41 -0.99 -14.19
C VAL A 161 -23.82 0.14 -13.26
N ASN A 162 -24.48 -0.24 -12.15
CA ASN A 162 -24.75 0.63 -11.03
C ASN A 162 -24.61 -0.15 -9.72
N THR A 163 -23.69 0.29 -8.86
CA THR A 163 -23.47 -0.31 -7.53
C THR A 163 -23.85 0.63 -6.39
N SER A 164 -24.63 1.69 -6.67
CA SER A 164 -25.05 2.68 -5.66
C SER A 164 -25.93 2.11 -4.54
N ASP A 165 -26.49 0.92 -4.74
CA ASP A 165 -27.25 0.18 -3.73
C ASP A 165 -26.35 -0.53 -2.69
N LYS A 166 -25.04 -0.61 -2.94
CA LYS A 166 -24.07 -1.24 -2.04
C LYS A 166 -23.55 -0.26 -0.98
N ALA A 167 -23.16 -0.80 0.17
CA ALA A 167 -22.47 -0.03 1.20
C ALA A 167 -21.09 0.47 0.69
N PRO A 168 -20.53 1.55 1.27
CA PRO A 168 -19.13 1.91 1.02
C PRO A 168 -18.15 0.79 1.39
N GLY A 169 -16.89 0.96 1.01
CA GLY A 169 -15.86 -0.07 1.10
C GLY A 169 -15.46 -0.56 -0.29
N GLN A 170 -15.04 -1.81 -0.38
CA GLN A 170 -14.66 -2.40 -1.65
C GLN A 170 -15.89 -2.80 -2.40
N GLN A 171 -15.97 -2.41 -3.66
CA GLN A 171 -17.01 -2.83 -4.57
C GLN A 171 -16.41 -3.39 -5.84
N ALA A 172 -17.13 -4.34 -6.44
CA ALA A 172 -16.77 -4.87 -7.73
C ALA A 172 -18.03 -5.14 -8.56
N ALA A 173 -17.86 -5.06 -9.88
CA ALA A 173 -18.86 -5.49 -10.85
C ALA A 173 -18.21 -6.46 -11.85
N LEU A 174 -18.93 -7.51 -12.22
CA LEU A 174 -18.54 -8.50 -13.23
C LEU A 174 -19.61 -8.53 -14.32
N ILE A 175 -19.19 -8.27 -15.55
CA ILE A 175 -20.01 -8.34 -16.76
C ILE A 175 -19.63 -9.62 -17.50
N ALA A 176 -20.55 -10.56 -17.60
CA ALA A 176 -20.36 -11.83 -18.29
C ALA A 176 -21.71 -12.33 -18.86
N THR A 177 -21.69 -13.29 -19.77
CA THR A 177 -22.94 -13.96 -20.19
C THR A 177 -23.36 -15.01 -19.16
N GLU A 178 -24.66 -15.28 -19.03
CA GLU A 178 -25.13 -16.35 -18.12
C GLU A 178 -24.69 -17.75 -18.55
N SER A 179 -24.49 -17.97 -19.85
CA SER A 179 -24.04 -19.24 -20.41
C SER A 179 -22.53 -19.48 -20.28
N GLY A 180 -21.74 -18.44 -19.99
CA GLY A 180 -20.28 -18.48 -20.00
C GLY A 180 -19.66 -18.32 -21.40
N GLU A 181 -20.48 -18.09 -22.43
CA GLU A 181 -20.01 -17.74 -23.77
C GLU A 181 -19.39 -16.33 -23.79
N PRO A 182 -18.48 -16.03 -24.74
CA PRO A 182 -17.92 -14.69 -24.87
C PRO A 182 -18.99 -13.61 -25.08
N LEU A 183 -18.79 -12.43 -24.49
CA LEU A 183 -19.58 -11.20 -24.71
C LEU A 183 -19.57 -10.77 -26.19
N GLY A 184 -18.53 -11.16 -26.92
CA GLY A 184 -18.34 -10.94 -28.35
C GLY A 184 -16.87 -10.82 -28.72
N ASN A 185 -16.59 -10.61 -30.01
CA ASN A 185 -15.26 -10.32 -30.51
C ASN A 185 -15.09 -8.81 -30.64
N TYR A 186 -14.24 -8.20 -29.81
CA TYR A 186 -14.04 -6.75 -29.78
C TYR A 186 -12.58 -6.37 -29.56
N GLN A 187 -12.18 -5.22 -30.10
CA GLN A 187 -10.87 -4.61 -29.90
C GLN A 187 -10.94 -3.43 -28.92
N HIS A 188 -11.99 -2.63 -29.04
CA HIS A 188 -12.15 -1.39 -28.30
C HIS A 188 -13.25 -1.54 -27.26
N LEU A 189 -12.98 -1.08 -26.04
CA LEU A 189 -13.98 -0.89 -24.99
C LEU A 189 -14.05 0.58 -24.59
N LEU A 190 -15.25 1.04 -24.23
CA LEU A 190 -15.52 2.40 -23.77
C LEU A 190 -16.36 2.34 -22.50
N PHE A 191 -15.82 2.89 -21.42
CA PHE A 191 -16.48 3.09 -20.13
C PHE A 191 -17.03 4.52 -20.10
N ASP A 192 -18.34 4.68 -20.25
CA ASP A 192 -19.04 5.95 -20.14
C ASP A 192 -19.50 6.14 -18.68
N ILE A 193 -18.66 6.80 -17.89
CA ILE A 193 -18.74 6.86 -16.43
C ILE A 193 -19.54 8.09 -16.00
N LYS A 194 -20.40 7.90 -15.01
CA LYS A 194 -21.17 8.95 -14.36
C LYS A 194 -20.72 9.11 -12.90
N ALA A 195 -20.57 10.36 -12.46
CA ALA A 195 -20.32 10.65 -11.05
C ALA A 195 -21.50 10.24 -10.15
N ASN A 196 -21.20 9.77 -8.95
CA ASN A 196 -22.22 9.59 -7.91
C ASN A 196 -22.75 10.94 -7.43
N GLU A 197 -24.04 11.02 -7.14
CA GLU A 197 -24.63 12.27 -6.66
C GLU A 197 -24.11 12.60 -5.25
N GLN A 198 -23.41 13.73 -5.13
CA GLN A 198 -22.85 14.24 -3.87
C GLN A 198 -22.96 15.77 -3.86
N ALA A 199 -23.48 16.34 -2.77
CA ALA A 199 -23.71 17.77 -2.65
C ALA A 199 -22.41 18.61 -2.76
N ASN A 200 -21.27 18.04 -2.38
CA ASN A 200 -19.96 18.67 -2.44
C ASN A 200 -19.20 18.41 -3.75
N GLY A 201 -19.81 17.72 -4.72
CA GLY A 201 -19.18 17.38 -6.01
C GLY A 201 -18.11 16.28 -5.95
N GLN A 202 -17.88 15.64 -4.80
CA GLN A 202 -16.92 14.54 -4.63
C GLN A 202 -17.57 13.18 -4.93
N GLY A 203 -18.15 13.08 -6.12
CA GLY A 203 -18.93 11.92 -6.54
C GLY A 203 -18.18 10.90 -7.40
N ASN A 204 -17.03 11.27 -7.95
CA ASN A 204 -16.31 10.43 -8.91
C ASN A 204 -15.67 9.21 -8.21
N THR A 205 -15.92 8.05 -8.82
CA THR A 205 -15.51 6.73 -8.34
C THR A 205 -14.00 6.58 -8.30
N PHE A 206 -13.45 6.01 -7.22
CA PHE A 206 -12.07 5.51 -7.18
C PHE A 206 -12.02 4.17 -7.90
N PHE A 207 -11.73 4.16 -9.20
CA PHE A 207 -11.49 2.92 -9.93
C PHE A 207 -10.11 2.39 -9.58
N SER A 208 -10.08 1.18 -9.04
CA SER A 208 -8.87 0.49 -8.59
C SER A 208 -8.26 -0.32 -9.71
N GLU A 209 -9.08 -1.10 -10.44
CA GLU A 209 -8.63 -2.01 -11.50
C GLU A 209 -9.78 -2.28 -12.47
N ILE A 210 -9.44 -2.58 -13.73
CA ILE A 210 -10.34 -3.01 -14.80
C ILE A 210 -9.73 -4.26 -15.46
N ASP A 211 -10.32 -5.41 -15.15
CA ASP A 211 -9.97 -6.68 -15.79
C ASP A 211 -10.73 -6.83 -17.12
N ILE A 212 -10.03 -7.29 -18.16
CA ILE A 212 -10.58 -7.71 -19.45
C ILE A 212 -10.00 -9.09 -19.79
N VAL A 213 -10.83 -10.13 -19.79
CA VAL A 213 -10.39 -11.52 -19.94
C VAL A 213 -10.71 -12.05 -21.34
N ASP A 214 -9.70 -12.57 -22.06
CA ASP A 214 -9.85 -13.29 -23.33
C ASP A 214 -10.31 -14.74 -23.07
N ALA A 215 -11.38 -15.17 -23.74
CA ALA A 215 -11.91 -16.53 -23.66
C ALA A 215 -10.96 -17.58 -24.27
N ASN A 216 -10.06 -17.17 -25.16
CA ASN A 216 -9.11 -18.06 -25.83
C ASN A 216 -7.72 -18.08 -25.18
N ALA A 217 -7.47 -17.22 -24.19
CA ALA A 217 -6.23 -17.21 -23.43
C ALA A 217 -6.28 -18.20 -22.25
N ALA A 218 -5.12 -18.42 -21.62
CA ALA A 218 -5.09 -19.09 -20.32
C ALA A 218 -5.84 -18.25 -19.27
N GLU A 219 -6.44 -18.92 -18.29
CA GLU A 219 -7.06 -18.20 -17.16
C GLU A 219 -6.01 -17.29 -16.48
N PRO A 220 -6.35 -16.02 -16.22
CA PRO A 220 -5.41 -15.09 -15.63
C PRO A 220 -5.06 -15.51 -14.20
N VAL A 221 -3.82 -15.25 -13.82
CA VAL A 221 -3.38 -15.37 -12.44
C VAL A 221 -4.12 -14.31 -11.63
N ARG A 222 -4.73 -14.73 -10.51
CA ARG A 222 -5.49 -13.84 -9.65
C ARG A 222 -4.64 -13.38 -8.48
N PHE A 223 -4.79 -12.10 -8.13
CA PHE A 223 -4.18 -11.54 -6.94
C PHE A 223 -4.58 -12.37 -5.71
N GLU A 224 -3.59 -12.73 -4.92
CA GLU A 224 -3.78 -13.48 -3.68
C GLU A 224 -3.05 -12.76 -2.56
N LYS A 225 -3.80 -12.34 -1.55
CA LYS A 225 -3.22 -11.81 -0.31
C LYS A 225 -2.61 -12.95 0.51
N LYS A 226 -1.32 -12.83 0.82
CA LYS A 226 -0.52 -13.85 1.53
C LYS A 226 -0.13 -13.37 2.90
N VAL A 227 -1.10 -13.50 3.82
CA VAL A 227 -0.96 -13.12 5.22
C VAL A 227 -1.07 -14.34 6.12
N GLU A 228 -0.09 -14.48 7.02
CA GLU A 228 -0.05 -15.54 8.02
C GLU A 228 0.02 -14.94 9.42
N THR A 229 -0.69 -15.54 10.37
CA THR A 229 -0.69 -15.09 11.78
C THR A 229 -0.06 -16.16 12.66
N PHE A 230 0.96 -15.75 13.41
CA PHE A 230 1.66 -16.55 14.41
C PHE A 230 1.23 -16.06 15.79
N VAL A 231 0.95 -16.98 16.69
CA VAL A 231 0.61 -16.67 18.09
C VAL A 231 1.74 -17.19 18.96
N SER A 232 2.24 -16.36 19.89
CA SER A 232 3.28 -16.76 20.84
C SER A 232 2.83 -17.96 21.68
N LYS A 233 3.79 -18.76 22.16
CA LYS A 233 3.50 -19.95 22.99
C LYS A 233 2.63 -19.67 24.22
N ASP A 234 2.73 -18.46 24.80
CA ASP A 234 1.94 -18.02 25.94
C ASP A 234 0.62 -17.33 25.56
N GLY A 235 0.33 -17.22 24.26
CA GLY A 235 -0.89 -16.62 23.73
C GLY A 235 -0.97 -15.09 23.83
N LYS A 236 0.06 -14.42 24.36
CA LYS A 236 0.03 -12.98 24.62
C LYS A 236 0.27 -12.13 23.37
N PHE A 237 1.11 -12.61 22.45
CA PHE A 237 1.50 -11.85 21.28
C PHE A 237 1.04 -12.51 19.99
N ARG A 238 0.67 -11.67 19.03
CA ARG A 238 0.36 -12.06 17.65
C ARG A 238 1.35 -11.38 16.72
N TYR A 239 1.92 -12.15 15.79
CA TYR A 239 2.78 -11.64 14.74
C TYR A 239 2.11 -11.95 13.40
N ILE A 240 1.85 -10.91 12.62
CA ILE A 240 1.22 -11.02 11.31
C ILE A 240 2.31 -10.84 10.28
N LEU A 241 2.58 -11.85 9.45
CA LEU A 241 3.48 -11.73 8.31
C LEU A 241 2.64 -11.46 7.07
N ASP A 242 2.81 -10.29 6.46
CA ASP A 242 2.28 -9.97 5.15
C ASP A 242 3.41 -10.07 4.12
N SER A 243 3.37 -11.16 3.34
CA SER A 243 4.34 -11.49 2.29
C SER A 243 3.74 -11.34 0.89
N THR A 244 2.63 -10.62 0.77
CA THR A 244 1.84 -10.54 -0.46
C THR A 244 2.68 -10.10 -1.68
N GLU A 245 3.52 -9.07 -1.52
CA GLU A 245 4.40 -8.58 -2.60
C GLU A 245 5.70 -9.40 -2.76
N SER A 246 6.03 -10.27 -1.81
CA SER A 246 7.29 -11.04 -1.80
C SER A 246 7.10 -12.44 -1.18
N PRO A 247 6.26 -13.29 -1.81
CA PRO A 247 5.92 -14.60 -1.26
C PRO A 247 7.11 -15.55 -1.14
N ASP A 248 8.16 -15.33 -1.91
CA ASP A 248 9.41 -16.09 -1.85
C ASP A 248 10.14 -15.95 -0.50
N LEU A 249 9.90 -14.87 0.24
CA LEU A 249 10.47 -14.63 1.57
C LEU A 249 9.64 -15.24 2.71
N ALA A 250 8.44 -15.74 2.44
CA ALA A 250 7.50 -16.19 3.48
C ALA A 250 8.09 -17.33 4.32
N ASP A 251 8.63 -18.36 3.67
CA ASP A 251 9.19 -19.53 4.36
C ASP A 251 10.47 -19.17 5.12
N TRP A 252 11.32 -18.29 4.58
CA TRP A 252 12.46 -17.77 5.30
C TRP A 252 12.03 -17.03 6.58
N ALA A 253 11.03 -16.15 6.49
CA ALA A 253 10.59 -15.40 7.66
C ALA A 253 9.96 -16.30 8.72
N LYS A 254 9.20 -17.34 8.33
CA LYS A 254 8.67 -18.34 9.27
C LYS A 254 9.77 -19.04 10.06
N VAL A 255 10.87 -19.38 9.39
CA VAL A 255 11.95 -20.18 9.99
C VAL A 255 12.94 -19.30 10.76
N HIS A 256 13.24 -18.10 10.28
CA HIS A 256 14.36 -17.28 10.77
C HIS A 256 13.94 -15.97 11.43
N LEU A 257 12.83 -15.37 11.01
CA LEU A 257 12.38 -14.09 11.56
C LEU A 257 11.40 -14.30 12.72
N MET A 258 10.28 -14.97 12.49
CA MET A 258 9.18 -15.11 13.46
C MET A 258 9.62 -15.69 14.82
N PRO A 259 10.45 -16.76 14.89
CA PRO A 259 10.88 -17.31 16.17
C PRO A 259 11.73 -16.30 16.97
N VAL A 260 12.52 -15.48 16.28
CA VAL A 260 13.33 -14.43 16.91
C VAL A 260 12.43 -13.32 17.44
N MET A 261 11.39 -12.92 16.69
CA MET A 261 10.43 -11.90 17.16
C MET A 261 9.65 -12.39 18.39
N GLU A 262 9.26 -13.68 18.41
CA GLU A 262 8.63 -14.31 19.58
C GLU A 262 9.53 -14.26 20.81
N GLU A 263 10.82 -14.54 20.65
CA GLU A 263 11.78 -14.54 21.75
C GLU A 263 12.12 -13.12 22.24
N TRP A 264 12.36 -12.19 21.31
CA TRP A 264 12.95 -10.89 21.63
C TRP A 264 11.95 -9.80 21.91
N TYR A 265 10.76 -9.83 21.34
CA TYR A 265 9.77 -8.78 21.60
C TYR A 265 9.45 -8.62 23.09
N PRO A 266 9.08 -9.67 23.87
CA PRO A 266 8.86 -9.53 25.31
C PRO A 266 10.11 -9.06 26.07
N LYS A 267 11.31 -9.51 25.68
CA LYS A 267 12.57 -9.08 26.30
C LYS A 267 12.79 -7.57 26.11
N ILE A 268 12.53 -7.05 24.90
CA ILE A 268 12.67 -5.63 24.60
C ILE A 268 11.68 -4.80 25.45
N ILE A 269 10.43 -5.26 25.58
CA ILE A 269 9.42 -4.61 26.44
C ILE A 269 9.93 -4.49 27.89
N GLU A 270 10.54 -5.55 28.41
CA GLU A 270 11.11 -5.57 29.78
C GLU A 270 12.38 -4.71 29.93
N MET A 271 13.19 -4.59 28.87
CA MET A 271 14.43 -3.80 28.88
C MET A 271 14.18 -2.29 28.87
N ILE A 272 13.14 -1.83 28.17
CA ILE A 272 12.85 -0.41 27.99
C ILE A 272 11.39 -0.06 28.34
N PRO A 273 10.91 -0.38 29.55
CA PRO A 273 9.52 -0.18 29.93
C PRO A 273 9.18 1.31 29.99
N VAL A 274 7.93 1.64 29.67
CA VAL A 274 7.39 3.00 29.70
C VAL A 274 6.18 3.02 30.63
N ASP A 275 6.27 3.78 31.72
CA ASP A 275 5.19 3.85 32.71
C ASP A 275 3.88 4.32 32.07
N GLY A 276 2.79 3.56 32.27
CA GLY A 276 1.47 3.90 31.74
C GLY A 276 1.30 3.65 30.24
N TYR A 277 2.25 2.99 29.60
CA TYR A 277 2.17 2.54 28.21
C TYR A 277 2.28 1.02 28.15
N THR A 278 1.39 0.40 27.37
CA THR A 278 1.41 -1.02 27.07
C THR A 278 1.75 -1.16 25.58
N PRO A 279 2.91 -1.76 25.23
CA PRO A 279 3.25 -2.08 23.85
C PRO A 279 2.16 -2.94 23.18
N PRO A 280 1.99 -2.82 21.86
CA PRO A 280 0.96 -3.56 21.14
C PRO A 280 1.12 -5.07 21.31
N ASP A 281 0.00 -5.77 21.52
CA ASP A 281 -0.04 -7.23 21.57
C ASP A 281 0.04 -7.89 20.19
N THR A 282 -0.10 -7.09 19.13
CA THR A 282 -0.12 -7.54 17.74
C THR A 282 0.83 -6.69 16.92
N ILE A 283 1.83 -7.32 16.32
CA ILE A 283 2.80 -6.70 15.41
C ILE A 283 2.57 -7.22 14.00
N THR A 284 2.57 -6.33 13.02
CA THR A 284 2.57 -6.73 11.61
C THR A 284 3.97 -6.56 11.03
N PHE A 285 4.43 -7.50 10.22
CA PHE A 285 5.61 -7.41 9.39
C PHE A 285 5.15 -7.42 7.93
N THR A 286 5.25 -6.29 7.25
CA THR A 286 4.90 -6.19 5.83
C THR A 286 6.16 -6.22 5.00
N MET A 287 6.30 -7.20 4.11
CA MET A 287 7.41 -7.27 3.17
C MET A 287 7.02 -6.57 1.86
N LYS A 288 7.56 -5.38 1.66
CA LYS A 288 7.29 -4.54 0.48
C LYS A 288 8.46 -4.54 -0.49
N LEU A 289 8.17 -4.55 -1.79
CA LEU A 289 9.19 -4.32 -2.80
C LEU A 289 9.74 -2.90 -2.66
N ALA A 290 11.02 -2.71 -2.96
CA ALA A 290 11.66 -1.40 -2.84
C ALA A 290 10.98 -0.31 -3.69
N THR A 291 10.33 -0.68 -4.79
CA THR A 291 9.58 0.20 -5.69
C THR A 291 8.26 0.68 -5.09
N GLU A 292 7.70 -0.06 -4.12
CA GLU A 292 6.41 0.22 -3.46
C GLU A 292 6.61 0.91 -2.10
N LEU A 293 7.85 1.19 -1.73
CA LEU A 293 8.18 1.95 -0.53
C LEU A 293 7.93 3.45 -0.78
N PRO A 294 7.33 4.17 0.19
CA PRO A 294 7.13 5.60 0.07
C PRO A 294 8.49 6.32 -0.03
N GLY A 295 8.53 7.49 -0.67
CA GLY A 295 9.79 8.20 -0.97
C GLY A 295 10.73 8.40 0.23
N HIS A 296 10.19 8.62 1.44
CA HIS A 296 11.00 8.78 2.66
C HIS A 296 11.63 7.48 3.17
N ALA A 297 11.16 6.33 2.71
CA ALA A 297 11.65 4.99 3.04
C ALA A 297 12.36 4.31 1.86
N GLN A 298 12.58 5.01 0.75
CA GLN A 298 13.38 4.45 -0.34
C GLN A 298 14.83 4.26 0.10
N GLY A 299 15.35 3.05 -0.10
CA GLY A 299 16.73 2.70 0.22
C GLY A 299 17.00 2.34 1.69
N VAL A 300 16.00 2.38 2.58
CA VAL A 300 16.18 1.87 3.96
C VAL A 300 15.91 0.36 4.02
N PRO A 301 16.57 -0.39 4.93
CA PRO A 301 16.33 -1.82 5.12
C PRO A 301 14.93 -2.14 5.64
N ALA A 302 14.42 -1.32 6.55
CA ALA A 302 13.14 -1.46 7.19
C ALA A 302 12.74 -0.13 7.86
N TYR A 303 11.48 -0.01 8.27
CA TYR A 303 11.02 1.06 9.16
C TYR A 303 9.79 0.62 9.96
N ALA A 304 9.64 1.15 11.17
CA ALA A 304 8.41 1.02 11.96
C ALA A 304 7.40 2.15 11.67
N ASN A 305 6.14 1.79 11.48
CA ASN A 305 5.00 2.68 11.45
C ASN A 305 3.93 2.19 12.45
N GLY A 306 3.95 2.76 13.65
CA GLY A 306 3.11 2.31 14.76
C GLY A 306 3.42 0.87 15.15
N LYS A 307 2.50 -0.05 14.89
CA LYS A 307 2.66 -1.50 15.13
C LYS A 307 3.04 -2.31 13.88
N ASN A 308 3.23 -1.64 12.75
CA ASN A 308 3.66 -2.28 11.50
C ASN A 308 5.16 -2.06 11.30
N VAL A 309 5.91 -3.15 11.11
CA VAL A 309 7.31 -3.16 10.70
C VAL A 309 7.33 -3.45 9.20
N VAL A 310 7.66 -2.44 8.40
CA VAL A 310 7.78 -2.61 6.95
C VAL A 310 9.22 -3.02 6.64
N LEU A 311 9.37 -4.18 6.02
CA LEU A 311 10.65 -4.76 5.62
C LEU A 311 10.82 -4.55 4.12
N ASN A 312 11.96 -3.96 3.71
CA ASN A 312 12.32 -3.87 2.31
C ASN A 312 12.69 -5.26 1.78
N ALA A 313 11.82 -5.86 0.98
CA ALA A 313 11.96 -7.22 0.49
C ALA A 313 13.27 -7.42 -0.32
N ASN A 314 13.71 -6.42 -1.07
CA ASN A 314 14.98 -6.48 -1.80
C ASN A 314 16.16 -6.60 -0.84
N PHE A 315 16.19 -5.77 0.21
CA PHE A 315 17.22 -5.88 1.24
C PHE A 315 17.15 -7.23 1.96
N MET A 316 15.95 -7.71 2.30
CA MET A 316 15.78 -9.02 2.95
C MET A 316 16.38 -10.15 2.12
N ARG A 317 16.12 -10.18 0.80
CA ARG A 317 16.70 -11.17 -0.14
C ARG A 317 18.23 -11.13 -0.14
N ASP A 318 18.80 -9.94 -0.11
CA ASP A 318 20.27 -9.77 -0.11
C ASP A 318 20.91 -10.12 1.24
N GLN A 319 20.12 -10.16 2.32
CA GLN A 319 20.61 -10.23 3.70
C GLN A 319 20.04 -11.41 4.50
N LEU A 320 19.53 -12.46 3.84
CA LEU A 320 18.92 -13.64 4.48
C LEU A 320 19.84 -14.32 5.51
N GLY A 321 21.15 -14.36 5.23
CA GLY A 321 22.20 -14.86 6.12
C GLY A 321 23.02 -13.77 6.81
N GLY A 322 22.59 -12.51 6.69
CA GLY A 322 23.26 -11.34 7.22
C GLY A 322 22.32 -10.51 8.08
N GLU A 323 22.07 -9.27 7.68
CA GLU A 323 21.41 -8.28 8.53
C GLU A 323 19.87 -8.32 8.57
N ALA A 324 19.21 -9.18 7.80
CA ALA A 324 17.75 -9.15 7.64
C ALA A 324 16.98 -9.35 8.95
N VAL A 325 17.43 -10.26 9.83
CA VAL A 325 16.79 -10.43 11.15
C VAL A 325 17.14 -9.28 12.09
N GLY A 326 18.40 -8.84 12.07
CA GLY A 326 18.89 -7.76 12.92
C GLY A 326 18.18 -6.43 12.65
N CYS A 327 17.90 -6.07 11.40
CA CYS A 327 17.15 -4.85 11.10
C CYS A 327 15.70 -4.93 11.59
N ALA A 328 15.05 -6.10 11.55
CA ALA A 328 13.73 -6.24 12.15
C ALA A 328 13.74 -6.09 13.68
N ILE A 329 14.79 -6.57 14.36
CA ILE A 329 15.02 -6.30 15.79
C ILE A 329 15.12 -4.80 16.06
N HIS A 330 15.89 -4.07 15.25
CA HIS A 330 16.00 -2.62 15.34
C HIS A 330 14.62 -1.95 15.25
N GLU A 331 13.80 -2.30 14.25
CA GLU A 331 12.46 -1.72 14.11
C GLU A 331 11.49 -2.08 15.25
N ILE A 332 11.56 -3.31 15.78
CA ILE A 332 10.75 -3.67 16.95
C ILE A 332 11.06 -2.78 18.15
N VAL A 333 12.33 -2.39 18.34
CA VAL A 333 12.66 -1.44 19.41
C VAL A 333 11.88 -0.16 19.20
N HIS A 334 11.79 0.36 17.99
CA HIS A 334 10.96 1.55 17.69
C HIS A 334 9.47 1.33 17.91
N VAL A 335 8.95 0.12 17.67
CA VAL A 335 7.55 -0.21 18.04
C VAL A 335 7.34 -0.10 19.56
N VAL A 336 8.28 -0.60 20.38
CA VAL A 336 8.19 -0.48 21.85
C VAL A 336 8.44 0.95 22.32
N GLN A 337 9.34 1.69 21.66
CA GLN A 337 9.64 3.09 22.00
C GLN A 337 8.49 4.05 21.62
N PHE A 338 7.75 3.80 20.54
CA PHE A 338 6.85 4.80 19.95
C PHE A 338 5.45 4.31 19.60
N GLY A 339 5.07 3.06 19.85
CA GLY A 339 3.83 2.45 19.37
C GLY A 339 2.53 2.98 19.96
N ASN A 340 2.33 4.30 20.00
CA ASN A 340 1.10 4.98 20.38
C ASN A 340 0.26 5.30 19.11
N PRO A 341 -0.99 4.84 18.99
CA PRO A 341 -1.89 5.16 17.87
C PRO A 341 -2.36 6.63 17.82
N GLY A 342 -2.04 7.45 18.81
CA GLY A 342 -2.62 8.80 19.00
C GLY A 342 -1.64 9.98 18.99
N GLY A 343 -0.36 9.75 18.69
CA GLY A 343 0.62 10.82 18.54
C GLY A 343 1.10 11.49 19.84
N SER A 344 2.34 11.96 19.77
CA SER A 344 3.07 12.73 20.78
C SER A 344 3.72 11.94 21.91
N THR A 345 5.03 11.71 21.75
CA THR A 345 5.98 11.88 22.86
C THR A 345 5.61 13.15 23.60
N ARG A 346 5.27 13.10 24.90
CA ARG A 346 4.95 14.30 25.67
C ARG A 346 6.20 15.19 25.77
N GLY A 347 6.42 16.07 24.79
CA GLY A 347 7.59 16.96 24.73
C GLY A 347 8.21 17.10 23.34
N ARG A 348 9.32 17.86 23.27
CA ARG A 348 10.14 18.01 22.06
C ARG A 348 10.71 16.64 21.66
N ARG A 349 10.62 16.29 20.37
CA ARG A 349 11.22 15.07 19.82
C ARG A 349 12.70 15.02 20.21
N PRO A 350 13.18 13.93 20.83
CA PRO A 350 14.59 13.81 21.19
C PRO A 350 15.48 13.80 19.93
N PRO A 351 16.77 14.12 20.07
CA PRO A 351 17.74 13.93 18.99
C PRO A 351 17.73 12.49 18.49
N THR A 352 17.87 12.29 17.17
CA THR A 352 17.83 10.98 16.51
C THR A 352 18.79 9.96 17.13
N TRP A 353 19.99 10.37 17.56
CA TRP A 353 20.94 9.44 18.18
C TRP A 353 20.45 8.80 19.48
N VAL A 354 19.57 9.48 20.21
CA VAL A 354 18.93 8.94 21.43
C VAL A 354 18.01 7.78 21.10
N THR A 355 17.34 7.83 19.95
CA THR A 355 16.35 6.82 19.56
C THR A 355 17.04 5.68 18.81
N GLU A 356 17.78 6.01 17.74
CA GLU A 356 18.49 5.04 16.90
C GLU A 356 19.58 4.29 17.66
N GLY A 357 20.29 4.99 18.56
CA GLY A 357 21.35 4.39 19.36
C GLY A 357 20.84 3.33 20.34
N VAL A 358 19.63 3.49 20.87
CA VAL A 358 19.01 2.48 21.75
C VAL A 358 18.63 1.24 20.95
N ALA A 359 18.03 1.41 19.77
CA ALA A 359 17.70 0.32 18.86
C ALA A 359 18.96 -0.47 18.45
N ASP A 360 20.02 0.23 18.04
CA ASP A 360 21.27 -0.40 17.64
C ASP A 360 22.09 -0.95 18.81
N TYR A 361 21.95 -0.43 20.04
CA TYR A 361 22.58 -1.06 21.20
C TYR A 361 21.94 -2.42 21.49
N ILE A 362 20.60 -2.48 21.54
CA ILE A 362 19.87 -3.74 21.73
C ILE A 362 20.23 -4.74 20.63
N ARG A 363 20.27 -4.30 19.37
CA ARG A 363 20.68 -5.14 18.25
C ARG A 363 22.13 -5.61 18.38
N TRP A 364 23.10 -4.70 18.33
CA TRP A 364 24.51 -5.05 18.11
C TRP A 364 25.26 -5.49 19.36
N PHE A 365 24.74 -5.26 20.56
CA PHE A 365 25.42 -5.65 21.81
C PHE A 365 24.65 -6.69 22.63
N LEU A 366 23.33 -6.80 22.47
CA LEU A 366 22.53 -7.80 23.19
C LEU A 366 22.07 -8.95 22.28
N PHE A 367 21.50 -8.64 21.12
CA PHE A 367 20.97 -9.66 20.21
C PHE A 367 22.05 -10.37 19.39
N GLU A 368 22.89 -9.61 18.70
CA GLU A 368 23.92 -10.16 17.79
C GLU A 368 25.34 -9.62 18.02
N PRO A 369 25.88 -9.64 19.27
CA PRO A 369 27.23 -9.15 19.56
C PRO A 369 28.33 -9.85 18.78
N GLN A 370 28.12 -11.11 18.39
CA GLN A 370 29.06 -11.89 17.58
C GLN A 370 29.32 -11.28 16.20
N ALA A 371 28.36 -10.51 15.65
CA ALA A 371 28.49 -9.88 14.34
C ALA A 371 29.43 -8.66 14.38
N LYS A 372 29.69 -8.10 15.56
CA LYS A 372 30.54 -6.91 15.77
C LYS A 372 30.15 -5.72 14.88
N GLY A 373 28.89 -5.64 14.48
CA GLY A 373 28.44 -4.64 13.49
C GLY A 373 28.55 -3.19 13.98
N ALA A 374 28.65 -2.97 15.29
CA ALA A 374 28.87 -1.68 15.92
C ALA A 374 30.33 -1.46 16.42
N GLU A 375 31.31 -2.23 15.96
CA GLU A 375 32.70 -2.01 16.36
C GLU A 375 33.29 -0.72 15.75
N ILE A 376 33.94 0.10 16.58
CA ILE A 376 34.77 1.21 16.09
C ILE A 376 36.08 0.65 15.54
N THR A 377 36.40 0.98 14.30
CA THR A 377 37.60 0.52 13.61
C THR A 377 38.49 1.70 13.25
N LYS A 378 39.74 1.43 12.85
CA LYS A 378 40.64 2.50 12.36
C LYS A 378 40.02 3.32 11.21
N GLY A 379 39.23 2.67 10.35
CA GLY A 379 38.63 3.31 9.17
C GLY A 379 37.47 4.26 9.48
N ASN A 380 36.78 4.08 10.60
CA ASN A 380 35.66 4.96 10.99
C ASN A 380 35.98 5.87 12.19
N PHE A 381 37.04 5.57 12.96
CA PHE A 381 37.37 6.28 14.21
C PHE A 381 37.42 7.80 14.06
N ALA A 382 38.08 8.32 13.02
CA ALA A 382 38.26 9.76 12.83
C ALA A 382 36.93 10.53 12.67
N ARG A 383 35.85 9.86 12.24
CA ARG A 383 34.52 10.45 12.06
C ARG A 383 33.54 10.04 13.16
N ALA A 384 33.94 9.16 14.08
CA ALA A 384 33.06 8.63 15.10
C ALA A 384 32.77 9.69 16.16
N ASN A 385 31.49 9.92 16.46
CA ASN A 385 31.02 10.81 17.52
C ASN A 385 29.85 10.18 18.26
N TYR A 386 29.69 10.48 19.56
CA TYR A 386 28.59 9.93 20.38
C TYR A 386 27.19 10.14 19.78
N ASP A 387 26.99 11.20 19.00
CA ASP A 387 25.72 11.59 18.37
C ASP A 387 25.58 11.18 16.89
N SER A 388 26.50 10.34 16.39
CA SER A 388 26.48 9.84 15.00
C SER A 388 25.32 8.86 14.70
N SER A 389 24.44 8.62 15.68
CA SER A 389 23.32 7.68 15.64
C SER A 389 23.76 6.22 15.40
N TYR A 390 22.78 5.31 15.39
CA TYR A 390 22.96 3.90 15.00
C TYR A 390 24.16 3.24 15.70
N ARG A 391 24.89 2.38 14.98
CA ARG A 391 26.09 1.63 15.38
C ARG A 391 27.11 2.43 16.19
N VAL A 392 27.43 3.66 15.76
CA VAL A 392 28.49 4.44 16.40
C VAL A 392 28.03 4.89 17.79
N THR A 393 26.81 5.41 17.89
CA THR A 393 26.21 5.77 19.18
C THR A 393 25.99 4.54 20.06
N ALA A 394 25.57 3.41 19.49
CA ALA A 394 25.42 2.16 20.24
C ALA A 394 26.75 1.71 20.88
N ASN A 395 27.88 1.88 20.19
CA ASN A 395 29.21 1.61 20.75
C ASN A 395 29.55 2.54 21.92
N PHE A 396 29.22 3.83 21.77
CA PHE A 396 29.36 4.79 22.87
C PHE A 396 28.49 4.39 24.07
N TYR A 397 27.25 3.93 23.84
CA TYR A 397 26.36 3.45 24.90
C TYR A 397 26.92 2.24 25.62
N ASP A 398 27.49 1.27 24.91
CA ASP A 398 28.17 0.13 25.53
C ASP A 398 29.31 0.56 26.47
N PHE A 399 30.12 1.55 26.07
CA PHE A 399 31.14 2.14 26.95
C PHE A 399 30.52 2.75 28.22
N VAL A 400 29.46 3.55 28.07
CA VAL A 400 28.81 4.21 29.23
C VAL A 400 28.18 3.17 30.16
N ILE A 401 27.54 2.14 29.62
CA ILE A 401 26.90 1.08 30.40
C ILE A 401 27.91 0.28 31.21
N LYS A 402 29.06 -0.06 30.61
CA LYS A 402 30.10 -0.83 31.28
C LYS A 402 30.77 -0.08 32.43
N LYS A 403 30.81 1.25 32.38
CA LYS A 403 31.61 2.07 33.30
C LYS A 403 30.81 2.93 34.27
N TYR A 404 29.62 3.38 33.85
CA TYR A 404 28.92 4.46 34.53
C TYR A 404 27.48 4.12 34.88
N GLU A 405 26.66 3.73 33.90
CA GLU A 405 25.20 3.63 34.09
C GLU A 405 24.61 2.37 33.44
N LYS A 406 24.33 1.34 34.25
CA LYS A 406 23.84 0.04 33.76
C LYS A 406 22.42 0.11 33.20
N ASP A 407 21.59 1.02 33.69
CA ASP A 407 20.19 1.16 33.27
C ASP A 407 20.02 2.20 32.14
N LEU A 408 21.09 2.52 31.40
CA LEU A 408 21.10 3.60 30.42
C LEU A 408 19.98 3.46 29.36
N MET A 409 19.72 2.25 28.84
CA MET A 409 18.68 2.03 27.83
C MET A 409 17.28 2.39 28.36
N LYS A 410 16.96 1.96 29.57
CA LYS A 410 15.71 2.31 30.24
C LYS A 410 15.60 3.82 30.47
N LYS A 411 16.68 4.45 30.92
CA LYS A 411 16.72 5.90 31.19
C LYS A 411 16.56 6.74 29.91
N LEU A 412 17.28 6.38 28.84
CA LEU A 412 17.17 7.04 27.55
C LEU A 412 15.78 6.84 26.95
N ASN A 413 15.22 5.62 27.02
CA ASN A 413 13.86 5.41 26.55
C ASN A 413 12.85 6.25 27.34
N LEU A 414 12.91 6.26 28.67
CA LEU A 414 12.02 7.11 29.47
C LEU A 414 12.18 8.61 29.15
N ALA A 415 13.39 9.06 28.81
CA ALA A 415 13.63 10.45 28.41
C ALA A 415 12.98 10.81 27.07
N THR A 416 12.77 9.85 26.14
CA THR A 416 12.00 10.11 24.90
C THR A 416 10.55 10.48 25.20
N HIS A 417 9.98 9.95 26.29
CA HIS A 417 8.59 10.21 26.71
C HIS A 417 8.44 11.35 27.71
N LYS A 418 9.42 11.57 28.58
CA LYS A 418 9.37 12.57 29.66
C LYS A 418 10.06 13.90 29.29
N GLY A 419 10.77 13.93 28.17
CA GLY A 419 11.55 15.07 27.71
C GLY A 419 13.05 14.85 27.89
N TYR A 420 13.79 14.91 26.79
CA TYR A 420 15.24 14.74 26.78
C TYR A 420 15.97 16.07 27.00
N SER A 421 17.00 16.05 27.84
CA SER A 421 17.99 17.12 28.01
C SER A 421 19.38 16.50 28.15
N GLU A 422 20.43 17.16 27.62
CA GLU A 422 21.80 16.68 27.80
C GLU A 422 22.26 16.69 29.27
N ASP A 423 21.64 17.52 30.12
CA ASP A 423 21.93 17.56 31.57
C ASP A 423 21.69 16.21 32.25
N LEU A 424 20.82 15.38 31.68
CA LEU A 424 20.53 14.03 32.18
C LEU A 424 21.80 13.16 32.23
N TRP A 425 22.74 13.32 31.30
CA TRP A 425 23.99 12.56 31.31
C TRP A 425 24.79 12.82 32.57
N LYS A 426 24.90 14.09 32.99
CA LYS A 426 25.61 14.46 34.22
C LYS A 426 24.87 13.97 35.46
N GLN A 427 23.55 13.98 35.45
CA GLN A 427 22.73 13.44 36.54
C GLN A 427 22.90 11.92 36.70
N TRP A 428 23.02 11.18 35.60
CA TRP A 428 23.11 9.72 35.64
C TRP A 428 24.53 9.20 35.82
N THR A 429 25.52 9.87 35.24
CA THR A 429 26.91 9.38 35.17
C THR A 429 27.90 10.20 35.99
N GLY A 430 27.51 11.40 36.45
CA GLY A 430 28.41 12.39 37.04
C GLY A 430 29.21 13.22 36.03
N LYS A 431 29.11 12.92 34.72
CA LYS A 431 29.86 13.56 33.62
C LYS A 431 28.94 14.06 32.53
N THR A 432 29.34 15.13 31.84
CA THR A 432 28.61 15.56 30.63
C THR A 432 28.79 14.54 29.50
N VAL A 433 27.88 14.53 28.53
CA VAL A 433 28.00 13.61 27.38
C VAL A 433 29.29 13.86 26.59
N GLN A 434 29.77 15.11 26.55
CA GLN A 434 31.03 15.48 25.89
C GLN A 434 32.27 14.97 26.65
N GLU A 435 32.24 14.96 27.99
CA GLU A 435 33.29 14.34 28.81
C GLU A 435 33.34 12.83 28.59
N LEU A 436 32.17 12.17 28.54
CA LEU A 436 32.05 10.74 28.24
C LEU A 436 32.56 10.41 26.83
N ASP A 437 32.19 11.22 25.82
CA ASP A 437 32.64 11.05 24.43
C ASP A 437 34.17 11.16 24.32
N ALA A 438 34.78 12.13 25.00
CA ALA A 438 36.23 12.29 25.04
C ALA A 438 36.93 11.06 25.62
N GLU A 439 36.41 10.49 26.70
CA GLU A 439 36.96 9.27 27.30
C GLU A 439 36.77 8.03 26.41
N TRP A 440 35.58 7.88 25.83
CA TRP A 440 35.28 6.79 24.89
C TRP A 440 36.20 6.84 23.67
N LYS A 441 36.45 8.05 23.12
CA LYS A 441 37.41 8.26 22.03
C LYS A 441 38.83 7.95 22.45
N ALA A 442 39.26 8.35 23.65
CA ALA A 442 40.59 8.05 24.16
C ALA A 442 40.82 6.54 24.31
N GLU A 443 39.83 5.81 24.83
CA GLU A 443 39.90 4.34 24.96
C GLU A 443 39.95 3.65 23.59
N ASN A 444 39.11 4.06 22.64
CA ASN A 444 39.17 3.54 21.29
C ASN A 444 40.48 3.89 20.58
N LYS A 445 41.02 5.10 20.77
CA LYS A 445 42.33 5.52 20.25
C LYS A 445 43.44 4.58 20.75
N ALA A 446 43.45 4.31 22.06
CA ALA A 446 44.41 3.41 22.69
C ALA A 446 44.26 1.97 22.19
N ARG A 447 43.03 1.43 22.18
CA ARG A 447 42.72 0.07 21.70
C ARG A 447 43.14 -0.12 20.24
N LEU A 448 42.94 0.89 19.40
CA LEU A 448 43.28 0.84 17.98
C LEU A 448 44.76 1.15 17.70
N GLY A 449 45.53 1.62 18.69
CA GLY A 449 46.93 2.01 18.50
C GLY A 449 47.09 3.18 17.51
N ILE A 450 46.17 4.14 17.55
CA ILE A 450 46.24 5.37 16.75
C ILE A 450 47.11 6.37 17.52
N GLN A 451 48.13 6.93 16.88
CA GLN A 451 49.07 7.87 17.49
C GLN A 451 48.46 9.25 17.73
#